data_AF-Q4DQK1-F1
#
_entry.id   AF-Q4DQK1-F1
#
_cell.length_a   1.000
_cell.length_b   1.000
_cell.length_c   1.000
_cell.angle_alpha   90.00
_cell.angle_beta   90.00
_cell.angle_gamma   90.00
#
_symmetry.space_group_name_H-M   'P 1'
#
loop_
_entity.id
_entity.type
_entity.pdbx_description
1 polymer ?
#
loop_
_entity_poly.entity_id
_entity_poly.type
_entity_poly.pdbx_seq_one_letter_code
_entity_poly.pdbx_strand_id
1 'polypeptide(L)'
;MVKLVDDLFRMRMLMAGVYLALGISSNYGFSIFTDHLRNKYGYSQSDITTISTVGNCVSYCGFHAGVLFDYVGPTVLLPVGGLFGCLGFVLFGMTFDGTITTSSVALFALYQGITCLGLPMMDVSSVMSLMLQFPLERGYVVLIVKTFNGLGTAVLMAYFNGWFKAADSDQPEENNYSGYAYFTGVMILLCSLLGACFIRLPMYFPCSWTKKRLSSEEAAEREKTLDLYMSQHAPTRRLRTGFAIVFVTLIFSTTQSITTAYVNTSRAGYLAISIVAVLLVASFSVIAMPFQFLGRYTPVCSTHVEGIGIGKTTTEPMHERKGETASESAVADGNNLGANGVAVPAPQYSGSFWSHLLTVELWAVWLACFGTFGTSLVMQMNAAQIYRSMNNGKFDTRTLTLYVAIMSVGSAVGRMAVGYLDMKLFALQREGKTKTLTTIALPIGPLLLMAAYLFFAVLPGSALLPPFLLGAMGNGVGWGMSVIALRMMYSEDIGKHYNFCFTSGAVASIALNRFMFGGLYDAEARRRGEFPSCNHPRCVRIQMFILLLVNVVATLAAAFVHWRFSRFTRARLDERETPGSLQDGKDMIGMGSGDQATEEDHLQS
;
A
#
# COMPACT_ATOMS: atom_id res chain seq x y z
N MET A 1 4.67 1.84 37.94
CA MET A 1 4.37 2.71 36.78
C MET A 1 4.16 1.81 35.57
N VAL A 2 3.02 1.94 34.86
CA VAL A 2 2.70 1.07 33.71
C VAL A 2 3.28 1.70 32.44
N LYS A 3 4.17 0.99 31.73
CA LYS A 3 4.63 1.39 30.39
C LYS A 3 3.49 1.13 29.40
N LEU A 4 3.21 2.10 28.54
CA LEU A 4 2.16 2.05 27.52
C LEU A 4 2.73 2.53 26.18
N VAL A 5 2.20 1.99 25.09
CA VAL A 5 2.44 2.53 23.76
C VAL A 5 1.68 3.85 23.63
N ASP A 6 2.30 4.88 23.07
CA ASP A 6 1.63 6.17 22.85
C ASP A 6 0.62 6.05 21.69
N ASP A 7 -0.66 5.89 22.06
CA ASP A 7 -1.74 5.78 21.08
C ASP A 7 -1.94 7.04 20.25
N LEU A 8 -1.71 8.24 20.81
CA LEU A 8 -1.84 9.48 20.04
C LEU A 8 -0.71 9.58 19.01
N PHE A 9 0.50 9.16 19.38
CA PHE A 9 1.62 9.03 18.45
C PHE A 9 1.31 8.03 17.32
N ARG A 10 0.74 6.86 17.65
CA ARG A 10 0.24 5.89 16.65
C ARG A 10 -0.78 6.49 15.70
N MET A 11 -1.72 7.29 16.19
CA MET A 11 -2.72 7.94 15.34
C MET A 11 -2.12 9.01 14.42
N ARG A 12 -1.11 9.75 14.88
CA ARG A 12 -0.34 10.69 14.04
C ARG A 12 0.42 9.97 12.93
N MET A 13 1.02 8.80 13.23
CA MET A 13 1.61 7.94 12.21
C MET A 13 0.58 7.50 11.17
N LEU A 14 -0.61 7.08 11.61
CA LEU A 14 -1.67 6.63 10.70
C LEU A 14 -2.14 7.78 9.78
N MET A 15 -2.34 8.98 10.31
CA MET A 15 -2.65 10.18 9.53
C MET A 15 -1.54 10.49 8.51
N ALA A 16 -0.27 10.50 8.93
CA ALA A 16 0.85 10.72 8.03
C ALA A 16 0.91 9.66 6.92
N GLY A 17 0.58 8.41 7.23
CA GLY A 17 0.46 7.33 6.25
C GLY A 17 -0.56 7.62 5.15
N VAL A 18 -1.72 8.19 5.48
CA VAL A 18 -2.75 8.59 4.50
C VAL A 18 -2.23 9.70 3.57
N TYR A 19 -1.54 10.72 4.11
CA TYR A 19 -0.96 11.78 3.30
C TYR A 19 0.20 11.30 2.42
N LEU A 20 1.03 10.39 2.93
CA LEU A 20 2.01 9.69 2.10
C LEU A 20 1.33 8.91 0.96
N ALA A 21 0.23 8.22 1.24
CA ALA A 21 -0.54 7.50 0.23
C ALA A 21 -1.13 8.43 -0.84
N LEU A 22 -1.55 9.65 -0.48
CA LEU A 22 -1.92 10.68 -1.46
C LEU A 22 -0.74 11.04 -2.37
N GLY A 23 0.44 11.30 -1.79
CA GLY A 23 1.65 11.58 -2.55
C GLY A 23 2.03 10.43 -3.50
N ILE A 24 1.93 9.19 -3.05
CA ILE A 24 2.22 7.99 -3.85
C ILE A 24 1.24 7.82 -5.02
N SER A 25 -0.03 8.19 -4.83
CA SER A 25 -1.07 8.09 -5.86
C SER A 25 -0.82 8.95 -7.11
N SER A 26 0.10 9.92 -7.02
CA SER A 26 0.58 10.73 -8.15
C SER A 26 1.17 9.89 -9.27
N ASN A 27 1.68 8.68 -8.98
CA ASN A 27 2.14 7.71 -9.98
C ASN A 27 1.11 7.47 -11.07
N TYR A 28 -0.16 7.34 -10.68
CA TYR A 28 -1.27 7.06 -11.59
C TYR A 28 -1.87 8.35 -12.19
N GLY A 29 -1.44 9.52 -11.72
CA GLY A 29 -1.85 10.83 -12.20
C GLY A 29 -1.17 11.28 -13.50
N PHE A 30 -0.18 10.54 -14.01
CA PHE A 30 0.50 10.85 -15.28
C PHE A 30 -0.48 11.00 -16.47
N SER A 31 -1.62 10.30 -16.41
CA SER A 31 -2.69 10.40 -17.41
C SER A 31 -3.17 11.84 -17.64
N ILE A 32 -3.10 12.72 -16.64
CA ILE A 32 -3.44 14.15 -16.75
C ILE A 32 -2.56 14.87 -17.79
N PHE A 33 -1.30 14.48 -17.91
CA PHE A 33 -0.37 15.09 -18.86
C PHE A 33 -0.52 14.55 -20.28
N THR A 34 -1.30 13.48 -20.49
CA THR A 34 -1.39 12.82 -21.80
C THR A 34 -1.86 13.78 -22.89
N ASP A 35 -2.92 14.54 -22.66
CA ASP A 35 -3.43 15.47 -23.67
C ASP A 35 -2.48 16.65 -23.90
N HIS A 36 -1.79 17.11 -22.85
CA HIS A 36 -0.76 18.14 -22.99
C HIS A 36 0.41 17.68 -23.87
N LEU A 37 0.91 16.47 -23.62
CA LEU A 37 2.02 15.88 -24.38
C LEU A 37 1.66 15.71 -25.86
N ARG A 38 0.41 15.38 -26.18
CA ARG A 38 -0.06 15.32 -27.57
C ARG A 38 -0.15 16.70 -28.20
N ASN A 39 -0.88 17.63 -27.59
CA ASN A 39 -1.23 18.90 -28.23
C ASN A 39 -0.05 19.88 -28.28
N LYS A 40 0.77 19.96 -27.22
CA LYS A 40 1.91 20.88 -27.16
C LYS A 40 3.17 20.33 -27.82
N TYR A 41 3.45 19.04 -27.66
CA TYR A 41 4.71 18.44 -28.11
C TYR A 41 4.56 17.51 -29.32
N GLY A 42 3.34 17.26 -29.80
CA GLY A 42 3.08 16.42 -30.96
C GLY A 42 3.37 14.93 -30.73
N TYR A 43 3.45 14.48 -29.47
CA TYR A 43 3.80 13.09 -29.16
C TYR A 43 2.66 12.14 -29.47
N SER A 44 3.02 10.99 -30.06
CA SER A 44 2.08 9.93 -30.37
C SER A 44 1.65 9.17 -29.11
N GLN A 45 0.59 8.36 -29.22
CA GLN A 45 0.20 7.46 -28.13
C GLN A 45 1.32 6.47 -27.77
N SER A 46 2.13 6.05 -28.75
CA SER A 46 3.26 5.14 -28.52
C SER A 46 4.35 5.81 -27.67
N ASP A 47 4.63 7.08 -27.93
CA ASP A 47 5.61 7.86 -27.18
C ASP A 47 5.18 8.03 -25.71
N ILE A 48 3.92 8.42 -25.48
CA ILE A 48 3.34 8.58 -24.14
C ILE A 48 3.31 7.24 -23.39
N THR A 49 2.97 6.16 -24.10
CA THR A 49 3.01 4.80 -23.54
C THR A 49 4.43 4.42 -23.16
N THR A 50 5.44 4.81 -23.94
CA THR A 50 6.86 4.58 -23.61
C THR A 50 7.26 5.30 -22.32
N ILE A 51 6.90 6.58 -22.17
CA ILE A 51 7.19 7.38 -20.97
C ILE A 51 6.60 6.72 -19.72
N SER A 52 5.29 6.42 -19.75
CA SER A 52 4.61 5.78 -18.62
C SER A 52 5.14 4.37 -18.33
N THR A 53 5.53 3.62 -19.36
CA THR A 53 6.11 2.27 -19.21
C THR A 53 7.46 2.31 -18.51
N VAL A 54 8.35 3.24 -18.85
CA VAL A 54 9.63 3.41 -18.17
C VAL A 54 9.39 3.69 -16.68
N GLY A 55 8.48 4.60 -16.36
CA GLY A 55 8.06 4.87 -14.98
C GLY A 55 7.59 3.61 -14.24
N ASN A 56 6.64 2.89 -14.83
CA ASN A 56 6.11 1.66 -14.26
C ASN A 56 7.22 0.63 -14.02
N CYS A 57 8.12 0.42 -14.98
CA CYS A 57 9.25 -0.49 -14.83
C CYS A 57 10.15 -0.10 -13.64
N VAL A 58 10.51 1.18 -13.51
CA VAL A 58 11.31 1.67 -12.37
C VAL A 58 10.55 1.45 -11.05
N SER A 59 9.26 1.76 -11.01
CA SER A 59 8.42 1.58 -9.81
C SER A 59 8.30 0.11 -9.41
N TYR A 60 8.17 -0.82 -10.37
CA TYR A 60 8.06 -2.25 -10.10
C TYR A 60 9.40 -2.92 -9.82
N CYS A 61 10.51 -2.38 -10.33
CA CYS A 61 11.86 -2.68 -9.87
C CYS A 61 12.14 -2.08 -8.47
N GLY A 62 11.13 -2.09 -7.60
CA GLY A 62 11.10 -1.44 -6.30
C GLY A 62 11.97 -2.11 -5.23
N PHE A 63 12.65 -3.22 -5.52
CA PHE A 63 13.48 -3.94 -4.55
C PHE A 63 14.50 -3.03 -3.83
N HIS A 64 15.05 -2.05 -4.55
CA HIS A 64 15.95 -1.03 -3.99
C HIS A 64 15.35 -0.31 -2.78
N ALA A 65 14.06 0.06 -2.82
CA ALA A 65 13.37 0.72 -1.74
C ALA A 65 13.21 -0.18 -0.51
N GLY A 66 12.95 -1.48 -0.72
CA GLY A 66 12.90 -2.47 0.36
C GLY A 66 14.26 -2.67 1.04
N VAL A 67 15.34 -2.77 0.25
CA VAL A 67 16.71 -2.87 0.76
C VAL A 67 17.08 -1.64 1.59
N LEU A 68 16.81 -0.44 1.07
CA LEU A 68 17.08 0.80 1.79
C LEU A 68 16.23 0.90 3.06
N PHE A 69 14.96 0.52 3.02
CA PHE A 69 14.07 0.58 4.19
C PHE A 69 14.58 -0.28 5.33
N ASP A 70 14.89 -1.54 5.07
CA ASP A 70 15.42 -2.45 6.09
C ASP A 70 16.79 -2.01 6.61
N TYR A 71 17.54 -1.24 5.82
CA TYR A 71 18.86 -0.74 6.21
C TYR A 71 18.78 0.55 7.04
N VAL A 72 18.19 1.63 6.50
CA VAL A 72 18.17 2.97 7.12
C VAL A 72 16.87 3.33 7.84
N GLY A 73 15.79 2.58 7.63
CA GLY A 73 14.47 2.86 8.21
C GLY A 73 13.73 4.04 7.56
N PRO A 74 12.47 4.28 7.97
CA PRO A 74 11.58 5.25 7.34
C PRO A 74 12.03 6.70 7.51
N THR A 75 12.64 7.06 8.64
CA THR A 75 13.00 8.46 8.96
C THR A 75 14.00 9.05 7.96
N VAL A 76 14.97 8.25 7.50
CA VAL A 76 15.96 8.66 6.49
C VAL A 76 15.41 8.42 5.09
N LEU A 77 14.69 7.32 4.87
CA LEU A 77 14.23 6.94 3.54
C LEU A 77 13.11 7.82 3.00
N LEU A 78 12.20 8.30 3.87
CA LEU A 78 11.08 9.12 3.45
C LEU A 78 11.53 10.42 2.75
N PRO A 79 12.41 11.26 3.34
CA PRO A 79 12.91 12.47 2.67
C PRO A 79 13.57 12.17 1.33
N VAL A 80 14.36 11.09 1.23
CA VAL A 80 15.00 10.68 -0.03
C VAL A 80 13.94 10.36 -1.09
N GLY A 81 12.91 9.58 -0.74
CA GLY A 81 11.81 9.27 -1.64
C GLY A 81 11.01 10.52 -2.07
N GLY A 82 10.78 11.44 -1.13
CA GLY A 82 10.10 12.71 -1.39
C GLY A 82 10.88 13.64 -2.32
N LEU A 83 12.21 13.70 -2.17
CA LEU A 83 13.09 14.47 -3.05
C LEU A 83 13.07 13.95 -4.48
N PHE A 84 13.16 12.63 -4.68
CA PHE A 84 13.03 12.04 -6.01
C PHE A 84 11.65 12.29 -6.63
N GLY A 85 10.57 12.10 -5.87
CA GLY A 85 9.21 12.38 -6.33
C GLY A 85 9.00 13.85 -6.72
N CYS A 86 9.49 14.78 -5.90
CA CYS A 86 9.44 16.21 -6.17
C CYS A 86 10.25 16.59 -7.41
N LEU A 87 11.51 16.14 -7.48
CA LEU A 87 12.41 16.45 -8.58
C LEU A 87 11.82 16.05 -9.93
N GLY A 88 11.25 14.84 -10.04
CA GLY A 88 10.65 14.39 -11.29
C GLY A 88 9.50 15.29 -11.75
N PHE A 89 8.57 15.64 -10.86
CA PHE A 89 7.45 16.54 -11.17
C PHE A 89 7.88 17.99 -11.43
N VAL A 90 8.89 18.50 -10.72
CA VAL A 90 9.45 19.83 -10.98
C VAL A 90 10.08 19.87 -12.38
N LEU A 91 10.79 18.82 -12.79
CA LEU A 91 11.34 18.74 -14.15
C LEU A 91 10.24 18.73 -15.23
N PHE A 92 9.13 18.01 -15.01
CA PHE A 92 7.94 18.14 -15.87
C PHE A 92 7.46 19.59 -15.93
N GLY A 93 7.32 20.27 -14.79
CA GLY A 93 6.88 21.66 -14.72
C GLY A 93 7.79 22.62 -15.49
N MET A 94 9.11 22.48 -15.31
CA MET A 94 10.13 23.31 -15.98
C MET A 94 10.16 23.09 -17.48
N THR A 95 9.87 21.89 -17.97
CA THR A 95 9.72 21.66 -19.42
C THR A 95 8.40 22.22 -19.93
N PHE A 96 7.32 22.12 -19.15
CA PHE A 96 5.99 22.62 -19.51
C PHE A 96 5.90 24.15 -19.54
N ASP A 97 6.62 24.88 -18.69
CA ASP A 97 6.65 26.35 -18.74
C ASP A 97 7.73 26.92 -19.69
N GLY A 98 8.58 26.06 -20.25
CA GLY A 98 9.62 26.45 -21.20
C GLY A 98 10.96 26.82 -20.59
N THR A 99 11.13 26.70 -19.27
CA THR A 99 12.44 26.85 -18.59
C THR A 99 13.46 25.84 -19.14
N ILE A 100 13.03 24.60 -19.34
CA ILE A 100 13.77 23.59 -20.11
C ILE A 100 13.18 23.57 -21.51
N THR A 101 13.94 24.10 -22.47
CA THR A 101 13.50 24.24 -23.87
C THR A 101 13.58 22.93 -24.67
N THR A 102 14.47 22.01 -24.28
CA THR A 102 14.60 20.70 -24.92
C THR A 102 13.47 19.78 -24.46
N SER A 103 12.73 19.21 -25.42
CA SER A 103 11.74 18.18 -25.16
C SER A 103 12.08 16.91 -25.95
N SER A 104 12.01 15.77 -25.27
CA SER A 104 12.09 14.46 -25.94
C SER A 104 11.37 13.41 -25.12
N VAL A 105 10.94 12.34 -25.79
CA VAL A 105 10.35 11.16 -25.14
C VAL A 105 11.28 10.59 -24.06
N ALA A 106 12.60 10.59 -24.33
CA ALA A 106 13.61 10.12 -23.38
C ALA A 106 13.71 11.02 -22.13
N LEU A 107 13.61 12.35 -22.28
CA LEU A 107 13.63 13.27 -21.14
C LEU A 107 12.39 13.09 -20.26
N PHE A 108 11.19 13.04 -20.84
CA PHE A 108 9.98 12.80 -20.06
C PHE A 108 9.96 11.41 -19.42
N ALA A 109 10.50 10.39 -20.10
CA ALA A 109 10.70 9.05 -19.52
C ALA A 109 11.67 9.08 -18.34
N LEU A 110 12.74 9.88 -18.42
CA LEU A 110 13.67 10.10 -17.31
C LEU A 110 12.96 10.80 -16.13
N TYR A 111 12.17 11.84 -16.37
CA TYR A 111 11.43 12.55 -15.32
C TYR A 111 10.42 11.63 -14.61
N GLN A 112 9.73 10.82 -15.39
CA GLN A 112 8.84 9.79 -14.85
C GLN A 112 9.63 8.74 -14.06
N GLY A 113 10.75 8.26 -14.58
CA GLY A 113 11.63 7.31 -13.90
C GLY A 113 12.16 7.84 -12.56
N ILE A 114 12.58 9.10 -12.51
CA ILE A 114 13.00 9.79 -11.28
C ILE A 114 11.86 9.81 -10.26
N THR A 115 10.65 10.18 -10.68
CA THR A 115 9.47 10.16 -9.82
C THR A 115 9.24 8.75 -9.25
N CYS A 116 9.19 7.75 -10.13
CA CYS A 116 8.93 6.35 -9.81
C CYS A 116 10.05 5.66 -9.02
N LEU A 117 11.24 6.27 -8.90
CA LEU A 117 12.30 5.81 -8.00
C LEU A 117 11.96 6.15 -6.54
N GLY A 118 11.34 7.30 -6.28
CA GLY A 118 11.01 7.77 -4.93
C GLY A 118 9.73 7.18 -4.35
N LEU A 119 8.71 6.93 -5.17
CA LEU A 119 7.39 6.50 -4.67
C LEU A 119 7.41 5.13 -3.96
N PRO A 120 8.12 4.08 -4.44
CA PRO A 120 8.24 2.82 -3.71
C PRO A 120 8.93 2.97 -2.36
N MET A 121 9.86 3.92 -2.22
CA MET A 121 10.53 4.26 -0.94
C MET A 121 9.53 4.81 0.06
N MET A 122 8.63 5.68 -0.39
CA MET A 122 7.53 6.21 0.43
C MET A 122 6.51 5.13 0.79
N ASP A 123 6.13 4.25 -0.15
CA ASP A 123 5.14 3.19 0.08
C ASP A 123 5.61 2.22 1.15
N VAL A 124 6.80 1.63 1.00
CA VAL A 124 7.34 0.67 1.97
C VAL A 124 7.54 1.31 3.35
N SER A 125 8.06 2.54 3.39
CA SER A 125 8.29 3.28 4.64
C SER A 125 7.00 3.56 5.39
N SER A 126 5.92 3.88 4.67
CA SER A 126 4.59 4.08 5.25
C SER A 126 4.00 2.76 5.74
N VAL A 127 3.79 1.81 4.82
CA VAL A 127 2.94 0.66 5.09
C VAL A 127 3.62 -0.36 6.00
N MET A 128 4.91 -0.65 5.81
CA MET A 128 5.58 -1.66 6.65
C MET A 128 5.80 -1.17 8.08
N SER A 129 6.12 0.11 8.26
CA SER A 129 6.20 0.71 9.60
C SER A 129 4.85 0.70 10.30
N LEU A 130 3.76 1.06 9.61
CA LEU A 130 2.41 1.01 10.21
C LEU A 130 1.95 -0.42 10.52
N MET A 131 2.26 -1.38 9.65
CA MET A 131 1.95 -2.79 9.91
C MET A 131 2.68 -3.34 11.14
N LEU A 132 3.86 -2.82 11.44
CA LEU A 132 4.59 -3.09 12.68
C LEU A 132 4.00 -2.32 13.87
N GLN A 133 3.63 -1.05 13.72
CA GLN A 133 3.04 -0.23 14.79
C GLN A 133 1.61 -0.65 15.17
N PHE A 134 0.92 -1.38 14.31
CA PHE A 134 -0.46 -1.87 14.51
C PHE A 134 -0.54 -3.38 14.31
N PRO A 135 0.17 -4.20 15.10
CA PRO A 135 0.21 -5.64 14.87
C PRO A 135 -1.15 -6.30 15.16
N LEU A 136 -1.97 -5.72 16.04
CA LEU A 136 -3.33 -6.17 16.36
C LEU A 136 -4.40 -5.62 15.39
N GLU A 137 -4.11 -4.51 14.70
CA GLU A 137 -5.06 -3.79 13.84
C GLU A 137 -4.55 -3.65 12.39
N ARG A 138 -3.72 -4.59 11.92
CA ARG A 138 -3.12 -4.59 10.57
C ARG A 138 -4.15 -4.35 9.47
N GLY A 139 -5.31 -4.99 9.58
CA GLY A 139 -6.41 -4.77 8.65
C GLY A 139 -6.82 -3.30 8.50
N TYR A 140 -6.85 -2.52 9.59
CA TYR A 140 -7.14 -1.07 9.51
C TYR A 140 -6.05 -0.30 8.75
N VAL A 141 -4.77 -0.70 8.85
CA VAL A 141 -3.68 -0.08 8.08
C VAL A 141 -3.96 -0.24 6.57
N VAL A 142 -4.38 -1.43 6.14
CA VAL A 142 -4.77 -1.67 4.74
C VAL A 142 -6.03 -0.88 4.37
N LEU A 143 -7.09 -0.95 5.20
CA LEU A 143 -8.36 -0.24 4.98
C LEU A 143 -8.15 1.25 4.78
N ILE A 144 -7.30 1.87 5.62
CA ILE A 144 -7.13 3.31 5.71
C ILE A 144 -6.06 3.81 4.75
N VAL A 145 -4.85 3.26 4.83
CA VAL A 145 -3.68 3.80 4.12
C VAL A 145 -3.58 3.23 2.70
N LYS A 146 -3.63 1.89 2.55
CA LYS A 146 -3.40 1.28 1.23
C LYS A 146 -4.55 1.55 0.26
N THR A 147 -5.79 1.69 0.76
CA THR A 147 -6.93 2.13 -0.05
C THR A 147 -6.73 3.53 -0.62
N PHE A 148 -6.16 4.45 0.17
CA PHE A 148 -5.93 5.83 -0.26
C PHE A 148 -4.87 5.95 -1.37
N ASN A 149 -3.92 5.00 -1.45
CA ASN A 149 -2.98 4.92 -2.58
C ASN A 149 -3.72 4.77 -3.92
N GLY A 150 -4.85 4.03 -3.94
CA GLY A 150 -5.72 3.92 -5.11
C GLY A 150 -6.68 5.09 -5.31
N LEU A 151 -7.25 5.63 -4.24
CA LEU A 151 -8.24 6.74 -4.32
C LEU A 151 -7.60 8.11 -4.60
N GLY A 152 -6.34 8.29 -4.19
CA GLY A 152 -5.66 9.59 -4.24
C GLY A 152 -5.58 10.17 -5.66
N THR A 153 -5.53 9.34 -6.71
CA THR A 153 -5.54 9.83 -8.09
C THR A 153 -6.83 10.57 -8.43
N ALA A 154 -7.99 10.10 -7.95
CA ALA A 154 -9.26 10.80 -8.16
C ALA A 154 -9.32 12.12 -7.37
N VAL A 155 -8.65 12.19 -6.22
CA VAL A 155 -8.48 13.43 -5.45
C VAL A 155 -7.60 14.41 -6.23
N LEU A 156 -6.47 13.95 -6.77
CA LEU A 156 -5.58 14.78 -7.60
C LEU A 156 -6.26 15.25 -8.89
N MET A 157 -7.12 14.43 -9.50
CA MET A 157 -7.96 14.85 -10.62
C MET A 157 -8.92 15.97 -10.23
N ALA A 158 -9.54 15.89 -9.04
CA ALA A 158 -10.40 16.97 -8.55
C ALA A 158 -9.59 18.27 -8.36
N TYR A 159 -8.36 18.16 -7.85
CA TYR A 159 -7.44 19.29 -7.69
C TYR A 159 -7.07 19.92 -9.03
N PHE A 160 -6.71 19.10 -10.02
CA PHE A 160 -6.44 19.55 -11.38
C PHE A 160 -7.64 20.31 -11.95
N ASN A 161 -8.82 19.70 -11.91
CA ASN A 161 -10.04 20.30 -12.47
C ASN A 161 -10.45 21.60 -11.75
N GLY A 162 -10.24 21.70 -10.43
CA GLY A 162 -10.65 22.86 -9.65
C GLY A 162 -9.72 24.07 -9.77
N TRP A 163 -8.41 23.85 -9.89
CA TRP A 163 -7.42 24.93 -9.79
C TRP A 163 -6.51 25.10 -11.00
N PHE A 164 -6.37 24.08 -11.85
CA PHE A 164 -5.41 24.09 -12.96
C PHE A 164 -6.06 23.95 -14.33
N LYS A 165 -7.30 23.47 -14.41
CA LYS A 165 -8.08 23.43 -15.65
C LYS A 165 -8.62 24.83 -16.00
N ALA A 166 -8.45 25.23 -17.25
CA ALA A 166 -9.12 26.39 -17.84
C ALA A 166 -10.60 26.06 -18.06
N ALA A 167 -11.43 26.28 -17.05
CA ALA A 167 -12.82 25.85 -17.08
C ALA A 167 -13.70 26.53 -18.15
N ASP A 168 -13.27 27.68 -18.67
CA ASP A 168 -13.97 28.46 -19.68
C ASP A 168 -13.51 28.12 -21.11
N SER A 169 -12.55 27.20 -21.27
CA SER A 169 -12.02 26.76 -22.56
C SER A 169 -11.96 25.24 -22.67
N ASP A 170 -12.36 24.72 -23.83
CA ASP A 170 -12.21 23.30 -24.16
C ASP A 170 -10.80 22.99 -24.71
N GLN A 171 -9.94 24.01 -24.87
CA GLN A 171 -8.58 23.87 -25.35
C GLN A 171 -7.66 23.34 -24.24
N PRO A 172 -7.09 22.13 -24.37
CA PRO A 172 -6.22 21.57 -23.35
C PRO A 172 -5.00 22.46 -23.07
N GLU A 173 -4.45 23.12 -24.07
CA GLU A 173 -3.28 24.01 -24.01
C GLU A 173 -3.44 25.20 -23.07
N GLU A 174 -4.65 25.64 -22.78
CA GLU A 174 -4.92 26.72 -21.82
C GLU A 174 -4.84 26.26 -20.36
N ASN A 175 -4.86 24.94 -20.10
CA ASN A 175 -4.72 24.41 -18.75
C ASN A 175 -3.30 24.66 -18.19
N ASN A 176 -3.22 24.98 -16.91
CA ASN A 176 -1.97 25.23 -16.19
C ASN A 176 -1.27 23.93 -15.75
N TYR A 177 -0.76 23.17 -16.72
CA TYR A 177 -0.07 21.90 -16.46
C TYR A 177 1.26 22.06 -15.70
N SER A 178 2.02 23.15 -15.95
CA SER A 178 3.25 23.42 -15.21
C SER A 178 2.96 23.71 -13.75
N GLY A 179 1.95 24.55 -13.45
CA GLY A 179 1.47 24.80 -12.11
C GLY A 179 1.02 23.51 -11.39
N TYR A 180 0.29 22.63 -12.08
CA TYR A 180 -0.11 21.34 -11.51
C TYR A 180 1.10 20.43 -11.22
N ALA A 181 2.08 20.41 -12.13
CA ALA A 181 3.30 19.63 -11.94
C ALA A 181 4.10 20.13 -10.71
N TYR A 182 4.31 21.44 -10.60
CA TYR A 182 4.97 22.04 -9.44
C TYR A 182 4.21 21.78 -8.13
N PHE A 183 2.90 21.98 -8.13
CA PHE A 183 2.05 21.67 -6.98
C PHE A 183 2.20 20.21 -6.55
N THR A 184 2.14 19.27 -7.49
CA THR A 184 2.24 17.84 -7.21
C THR A 184 3.61 17.48 -6.64
N GLY A 185 4.69 18.02 -7.23
CA GLY A 185 6.05 17.80 -6.74
C GLY A 185 6.25 18.31 -5.30
N VAL A 186 5.83 19.54 -5.02
CA VAL A 186 5.90 20.12 -3.67
C VAL A 186 5.03 19.35 -2.68
N MET A 187 3.82 18.96 -3.08
CA MET A 187 2.91 18.17 -2.24
C MET A 187 3.54 16.82 -1.85
N ILE A 188 4.19 16.12 -2.79
CA ILE A 188 4.91 14.87 -2.52
C ILE A 188 6.01 15.09 -1.48
N LEU A 189 6.82 16.14 -1.63
CA LEU A 189 7.88 16.47 -0.68
C LEU A 189 7.30 16.78 0.71
N LEU A 190 6.25 17.60 0.79
CA LEU A 190 5.62 17.94 2.07
C LEU A 190 5.02 16.71 2.76
N CYS A 191 4.34 15.83 2.02
CA CYS A 191 3.82 14.57 2.57
C CYS A 191 4.95 13.66 3.06
N SER A 192 6.05 13.60 2.30
CA SER A 192 7.26 12.85 2.67
C SER A 192 7.90 13.39 3.96
N LEU A 193 8.11 14.70 4.07
CA LEU A 193 8.70 15.33 5.25
C LEU A 193 7.80 15.18 6.49
N LEU A 194 6.49 15.35 6.33
CA LEU A 194 5.52 15.08 7.38
C LEU A 194 5.58 13.61 7.83
N GLY A 195 5.69 12.70 6.87
CA GLY A 195 5.95 11.29 7.11
C GLY A 195 7.24 11.06 7.93
N ALA A 196 8.34 11.70 7.54
CA ALA A 196 9.62 11.60 8.23
C ALA A 196 9.56 12.12 9.67
N CYS A 197 8.70 13.11 9.96
CA CYS A 197 8.47 13.60 11.31
C CYS A 197 7.77 12.57 12.20
N PHE A 198 6.78 11.83 11.69
CA PHE A 198 5.92 10.96 12.51
C PHE A 198 6.20 9.46 12.40
N ILE A 199 6.41 8.93 11.19
CA ILE A 199 6.53 7.49 10.95
C ILE A 199 7.80 6.94 11.59
N ARG A 200 7.64 5.94 12.46
CA ARG A 200 8.73 5.22 13.12
C ARG A 200 8.55 3.72 13.01
N LEU A 201 9.67 3.00 12.90
CA LEU A 201 9.69 1.59 13.25
C LEU A 201 9.51 1.44 14.76
N PRO A 202 8.76 0.44 15.25
CA PRO A 202 8.68 0.20 16.68
C PRO A 202 10.02 -0.32 17.21
N MET A 203 10.24 -0.12 18.50
CA MET A 203 11.54 -0.35 19.12
C MET A 203 12.00 -1.81 19.07
N TYR A 204 11.08 -2.77 19.18
CA TYR A 204 11.34 -4.20 19.01
C TYR A 204 11.74 -4.61 17.59
N PHE A 205 11.62 -3.71 16.60
CA PHE A 205 11.94 -3.97 15.19
C PHE A 205 12.84 -2.87 14.61
N PRO A 206 14.09 -2.73 15.08
CA PRO A 206 15.00 -1.72 14.56
C PRO A 206 15.45 -2.06 13.14
N CYS A 207 15.75 -1.03 12.33
CA CYS A 207 16.44 -1.23 11.05
C CYS A 207 17.88 -1.71 11.27
N SER A 208 18.52 -2.22 10.22
CA SER A 208 19.87 -2.80 10.29
C SER A 208 20.92 -1.81 10.81
N TRP A 209 20.83 -0.54 10.39
CA TRP A 209 21.75 0.50 10.83
C TRP A 209 21.66 0.74 12.34
N THR A 210 20.45 0.78 12.89
CA THR A 210 20.22 0.89 14.34
C THR A 210 20.63 -0.40 15.05
N LYS A 211 20.25 -1.57 14.53
CA LYS A 211 20.54 -2.89 15.13
C LYS A 211 22.04 -3.10 15.36
N LYS A 212 22.89 -2.68 14.42
CA LYS A 212 24.36 -2.77 14.53
C LYS A 212 25.00 -1.87 15.60
N ARG A 213 24.25 -0.90 16.13
CA ARG A 213 24.73 0.11 17.09
C ARG A 213 24.16 -0.06 18.50
N LEU A 214 23.29 -1.05 18.70
CA LEU A 214 22.71 -1.34 20.01
C LEU A 214 23.65 -2.21 20.83
N SER A 215 23.74 -1.94 22.14
CA SER A 215 24.30 -2.90 23.07
C SER A 215 23.38 -4.14 23.18
N SER A 216 23.92 -5.25 23.67
CA SER A 216 23.12 -6.46 23.93
C SER A 216 21.98 -6.19 24.92
N GLU A 217 22.23 -5.37 25.94
CA GLU A 217 21.23 -4.96 26.93
C GLU A 217 20.11 -4.12 26.31
N GLU A 218 20.46 -3.11 25.50
CA GLU A 218 19.48 -2.28 24.79
C GLU A 218 18.66 -3.09 23.80
N ALA A 219 19.28 -4.03 23.09
CA ALA A 219 18.58 -4.92 22.17
C ALA A 219 17.56 -5.78 22.91
N ALA A 220 17.92 -6.35 24.06
CA ALA A 220 17.03 -7.15 24.89
C ALA A 220 15.89 -6.31 25.53
N GLU A 221 16.17 -5.07 25.98
CA GLU A 221 15.11 -4.16 26.47
C GLU A 221 14.10 -3.86 25.36
N ARG A 222 14.59 -3.58 24.15
CA ARG A 222 13.76 -3.24 22.99
C ARG A 222 12.92 -4.43 22.52
N GLU A 223 13.48 -5.63 22.47
CA GLU A 223 12.75 -6.85 22.07
C GLU A 223 11.53 -7.09 22.95
N LYS A 224 11.66 -6.92 24.28
CA LYS A 224 10.57 -7.04 25.25
C LYS A 224 9.42 -6.05 25.01
N THR A 225 9.64 -4.96 24.28
CA THR A 225 8.56 -4.01 23.97
C THR A 225 7.49 -4.62 23.07
N LEU A 226 7.77 -5.72 22.34
CA LEU A 226 6.77 -6.43 21.55
C LEU A 226 5.54 -6.83 22.38
N ASP A 227 5.73 -7.26 23.63
CA ASP A 227 4.63 -7.66 24.51
C ASP A 227 3.66 -6.51 24.80
N LEU A 228 4.16 -5.27 24.86
CA LEU A 228 3.33 -4.06 25.01
C LEU A 228 2.47 -3.84 23.76
N TYR A 229 3.05 -3.96 22.57
CA TYR A 229 2.31 -3.82 21.31
C TYR A 229 1.29 -4.96 21.09
N MET A 230 1.56 -6.15 21.63
CA MET A 230 0.66 -7.30 21.53
C MET A 230 -0.40 -7.36 22.64
N SER A 231 -0.31 -6.49 23.65
CA SER A 231 -1.33 -6.34 24.71
C SER A 231 -2.19 -5.09 24.53
N GLN A 232 -1.65 -4.01 23.96
CA GLN A 232 -2.36 -2.74 23.83
C GLN A 232 -3.01 -2.56 22.45
N HIS A 233 -4.34 -2.59 22.43
CA HIS A 233 -5.13 -2.22 21.25
C HIS A 233 -5.05 -0.72 20.93
N ALA A 234 -5.07 -0.39 19.64
CA ALA A 234 -5.28 1.01 19.22
C ALA A 234 -6.71 1.49 19.53
N PRO A 235 -6.92 2.82 19.73
CA PRO A 235 -8.23 3.38 19.99
C PRO A 235 -9.23 3.11 18.86
N THR A 236 -10.14 2.17 19.07
CA THR A 236 -11.04 1.65 18.02
C THR A 236 -11.94 2.73 17.42
N ARG A 237 -12.40 3.71 18.21
CA ARG A 237 -13.24 4.82 17.70
C ARG A 237 -12.50 5.68 16.66
N ARG A 238 -11.20 5.92 16.87
CA ARG A 238 -10.36 6.68 15.92
C ARG A 238 -10.12 5.90 14.63
N LEU A 239 -9.85 4.60 14.75
CA LEU A 239 -9.70 3.71 13.60
C LEU A 239 -10.99 3.64 12.77
N ARG A 240 -12.15 3.49 13.42
CA ARG A 240 -13.46 3.53 12.75
C ARG A 240 -13.73 4.88 12.09
N THR A 241 -13.34 5.98 12.72
CA THR A 241 -13.45 7.33 12.14
C THR A 241 -12.59 7.44 10.87
N GLY A 242 -11.33 7.00 10.92
CA GLY A 242 -10.46 6.97 9.74
C GLY A 242 -11.04 6.13 8.60
N PHE A 243 -11.59 4.96 8.91
CA PHE A 243 -12.27 4.12 7.93
C PHE A 243 -13.53 4.79 7.34
N ALA A 244 -14.35 5.44 8.18
CA ALA A 244 -15.52 6.17 7.72
C ALA A 244 -15.15 7.31 6.76
N ILE A 245 -14.07 8.04 7.03
CA ILE A 245 -13.57 9.08 6.13
C ILE A 245 -13.11 8.49 4.79
N VAL A 246 -12.39 7.36 4.78
CA VAL A 246 -12.05 6.66 3.52
C VAL A 246 -13.31 6.28 2.75
N PHE A 247 -14.32 5.74 3.44
CA PHE A 247 -15.57 5.31 2.80
C PHE A 247 -16.33 6.49 2.18
N VAL A 248 -16.43 7.61 2.90
CA VAL A 248 -17.00 8.87 2.37
C VAL A 248 -16.18 9.39 1.19
N THR A 249 -14.84 9.34 1.28
CA THR A 249 -13.94 9.76 0.20
C THR A 249 -14.13 8.90 -1.04
N LEU A 250 -14.28 7.58 -0.91
CA LEU A 250 -14.59 6.68 -2.02
C LEU A 250 -15.90 7.10 -2.72
N ILE A 251 -17.00 7.25 -1.95
CA ILE A 251 -18.30 7.66 -2.52
C ILE A 251 -18.17 9.00 -3.25
N PHE A 252 -17.53 9.98 -2.62
CA PHE A 252 -17.30 11.29 -3.19
C PHE A 252 -16.46 11.21 -4.49
N SER A 253 -15.30 10.57 -4.45
CA SER A 253 -14.37 10.45 -5.57
C SER A 253 -15.00 9.74 -6.77
N THR A 254 -15.78 8.69 -6.53
CA THR A 254 -16.53 8.00 -7.59
C THR A 254 -17.64 8.86 -8.16
N THR A 255 -18.44 9.48 -7.30
CA THR A 255 -19.58 10.32 -7.71
C THR A 255 -19.10 11.51 -8.55
N GLN A 256 -18.05 12.21 -8.11
CA GLN A 256 -17.52 13.36 -8.85
C GLN A 256 -16.90 12.93 -10.19
N SER A 257 -16.17 11.80 -10.23
CA SER A 257 -15.54 11.31 -11.47
C SER A 257 -16.59 10.95 -12.52
N ILE A 258 -17.69 10.32 -12.12
CA ILE A 258 -18.80 10.00 -13.03
C ILE A 258 -19.57 11.27 -13.40
N THR A 259 -19.93 12.11 -12.43
CA THR A 259 -20.72 13.32 -12.68
C THR A 259 -20.01 14.24 -13.66
N THR A 260 -18.73 14.54 -13.44
CA THR A 260 -17.94 15.43 -14.29
C THR A 260 -17.65 14.86 -15.69
N ALA A 261 -17.79 13.54 -15.89
CA ALA A 261 -17.64 12.91 -17.19
C ALA A 261 -18.92 12.95 -18.04
N TYR A 262 -20.09 13.00 -17.41
CA TYR A 262 -21.39 12.96 -18.10
C TYR A 262 -22.16 14.29 -18.06
N VAL A 263 -21.78 15.20 -17.16
CA VAL A 263 -22.45 16.48 -16.94
C VAL A 263 -21.46 17.63 -17.15
N ASN A 264 -21.84 18.59 -18.00
CA ASN A 264 -21.10 19.83 -18.18
C ASN A 264 -21.01 20.57 -16.84
N THR A 265 -19.80 20.63 -16.29
CA THR A 265 -19.55 21.17 -14.96
C THR A 265 -18.92 22.55 -15.10
N SER A 266 -19.54 23.56 -14.48
CA SER A 266 -19.01 24.93 -14.50
C SER A 266 -17.72 25.06 -13.69
N ARG A 267 -16.99 26.17 -13.90
CA ARG A 267 -15.82 26.52 -13.08
C ARG A 267 -16.10 26.50 -11.58
N ALA A 268 -17.22 27.08 -11.17
CA ALA A 268 -17.65 27.09 -9.77
C ALA A 268 -17.93 25.67 -9.26
N GLY A 269 -18.50 24.80 -10.11
CA GLY A 269 -18.73 23.39 -9.80
C GLY A 269 -17.43 22.62 -9.58
N TYR A 270 -16.46 22.75 -10.49
CA TYR A 270 -15.14 22.12 -10.32
C TYR A 270 -14.42 22.63 -9.07
N LEU A 271 -14.47 23.94 -8.81
CA LEU A 271 -13.89 24.52 -7.60
C LEU A 271 -14.55 23.97 -6.33
N ALA A 272 -15.88 23.87 -6.30
CA ALA A 272 -16.61 23.31 -5.16
C ALA A 272 -16.24 21.83 -4.90
N ILE A 273 -16.19 21.01 -5.96
CA ILE A 273 -15.72 19.61 -5.87
C ILE A 273 -14.31 19.56 -5.30
N SER A 274 -13.41 20.41 -5.79
CA SER A 274 -12.02 20.45 -5.34
C SER A 274 -11.86 20.85 -3.88
N ILE A 275 -12.65 21.84 -3.42
CA ILE A 275 -12.70 22.24 -2.00
C ILE A 275 -13.18 21.07 -1.13
N VAL A 276 -14.25 20.38 -1.53
CA VAL A 276 -14.75 19.21 -0.80
C VAL A 276 -13.68 18.11 -0.74
N ALA A 277 -12.94 17.89 -1.84
CA ALA A 277 -11.84 16.92 -1.87
C ALA A 277 -10.74 17.29 -0.85
N VAL A 278 -10.33 18.57 -0.77
CA VAL A 278 -9.37 19.05 0.25
C VAL A 278 -9.90 18.87 1.65
N LEU A 279 -11.17 19.20 1.90
CA LEU A 279 -11.77 19.06 3.23
C LEU A 279 -11.82 17.58 3.67
N LEU A 280 -12.15 16.66 2.75
CA LEU A 280 -12.12 15.22 3.03
C LEU A 280 -10.71 14.72 3.34
N VAL A 281 -9.71 15.13 2.56
CA VAL A 281 -8.30 14.80 2.85
C VAL A 281 -7.88 15.38 4.20
N ALA A 282 -8.12 16.66 4.45
CA ALA A 282 -7.77 17.33 5.70
C ALA A 282 -8.49 16.74 6.92
N SER A 283 -9.70 16.18 6.73
CA SER A 283 -10.46 15.55 7.81
C SER A 283 -9.76 14.33 8.43
N PHE A 284 -8.82 13.69 7.72
CA PHE A 284 -8.00 12.63 8.31
C PHE A 284 -7.15 13.12 9.49
N SER A 285 -6.81 14.41 9.56
CA SER A 285 -6.14 14.99 10.73
C SER A 285 -6.94 14.86 12.02
N VAL A 286 -8.27 14.70 11.95
CA VAL A 286 -9.13 14.52 13.13
C VAL A 286 -8.67 13.34 13.97
N ILE A 287 -8.28 12.21 13.35
CA ILE A 287 -7.86 11.02 14.11
C ILE A 287 -6.58 11.25 14.92
N ALA A 288 -5.77 12.24 14.54
CA ALA A 288 -4.50 12.62 15.17
C ALA A 288 -4.63 13.72 16.25
N MET A 289 -5.83 14.29 16.45
CA MET A 289 -6.07 15.35 17.43
C MET A 289 -6.15 14.79 18.88
N PRO A 290 -5.66 15.51 19.89
CA PRO A 290 -5.59 15.05 21.29
C PRO A 290 -6.94 15.02 22.03
N PHE A 291 -8.08 15.17 21.33
CA PHE A 291 -9.39 15.24 21.96
C PHE A 291 -9.93 13.86 22.35
N GLN A 292 -10.20 13.65 23.63
CA GLN A 292 -10.65 12.35 24.19
C GLN A 292 -12.01 11.87 23.63
N PHE A 293 -12.89 12.78 23.19
CA PHE A 293 -14.20 12.39 22.63
C PHE A 293 -14.10 11.64 21.29
N LEU A 294 -13.00 11.83 20.54
CA LEU A 294 -12.72 11.10 19.29
C LEU A 294 -12.31 9.64 19.52
N GLY A 295 -12.04 9.28 20.77
CA GLY A 295 -11.57 7.98 21.19
C GLY A 295 -10.65 8.16 22.38
N ARG A 296 -11.02 7.53 23.51
CA ARG A 296 -10.26 7.60 24.74
C ARG A 296 -8.87 7.01 24.54
N TYR A 297 -7.87 7.67 25.09
CA TYR A 297 -6.50 7.17 25.15
C TYR A 297 -5.86 7.66 26.45
N THR A 298 -4.96 6.86 27.02
CA THR A 298 -4.22 7.23 28.23
C THR A 298 -3.07 8.17 27.85
N PRO A 299 -3.03 9.42 28.35
CA PRO A 299 -1.88 10.29 28.15
C PRO A 299 -0.63 9.67 28.78
N VAL A 300 0.50 9.76 28.08
CA VAL A 300 1.77 9.20 28.56
C VAL A 300 2.81 10.29 28.79
N CYS A 301 3.64 10.12 29.81
CA CYS A 301 4.90 10.85 29.97
C CYS A 301 5.97 10.17 29.12
N SER A 302 6.75 10.96 28.36
CA SER A 302 7.84 10.45 27.54
C SER A 302 8.87 9.69 28.37
N THR A 303 9.39 8.60 27.83
CA THR A 303 10.53 7.87 28.39
C THR A 303 11.73 7.97 27.45
N HIS A 304 12.85 7.30 27.77
CA HIS A 304 13.98 7.16 26.85
C HIS A 304 13.65 6.31 25.61
N VAL A 305 12.51 5.61 25.62
CA VAL A 305 12.06 4.72 24.54
C VAL A 305 10.99 5.45 23.69
N GLU A 306 11.35 5.88 22.48
CA GLU A 306 10.44 6.63 21.59
C GLU A 306 9.14 5.85 21.33
N GLY A 307 8.00 6.55 21.40
CA GLY A 307 6.67 5.96 21.21
C GLY A 307 6.16 5.12 22.39
N ILE A 308 6.94 4.96 23.46
CA ILE A 308 6.53 4.29 24.70
C ILE A 308 6.67 5.27 25.85
N GLY A 309 5.64 5.36 26.67
CA GLY A 309 5.62 6.28 27.80
C GLY A 309 5.05 5.65 29.07
N ILE A 310 5.16 6.38 30.16
CA ILE A 310 4.53 6.00 31.43
C ILE A 310 3.13 6.60 31.45
N GLY A 311 2.10 5.77 31.60
CA GLY A 311 0.72 6.25 31.71
C GLY A 311 0.54 7.20 32.88
N LYS A 312 -0.04 8.38 32.64
CA LYS A 312 -0.49 9.28 33.71
C LYS A 312 -1.73 8.65 34.37
N THR A 313 -1.58 8.10 35.56
CA THR A 313 -2.74 7.74 36.39
C THR A 313 -3.52 9.02 36.70
N THR A 314 -4.85 9.00 36.57
CA THR A 314 -5.74 10.13 36.93
C THR A 314 -5.83 10.32 38.46
N THR A 315 -4.66 10.34 39.10
CA THR A 315 -4.45 10.72 40.49
C THR A 315 -3.41 11.85 40.50
N GLU A 316 -3.68 12.92 39.77
CA GLU A 316 -3.25 14.25 40.23
C GLU A 316 -4.36 14.76 41.16
N PRO A 317 -4.04 15.30 42.34
CA PRO A 317 -5.01 15.56 43.39
C PRO A 317 -6.00 16.62 42.91
N MET A 318 -7.23 16.21 42.59
CA MET A 318 -8.35 17.13 42.54
C MET A 318 -8.45 17.76 43.91
N HIS A 319 -8.12 19.05 43.98
CA HIS A 319 -8.46 19.94 45.08
C HIS A 319 -9.83 19.58 45.65
N GLU A 320 -9.87 19.39 46.96
CA GLU A 320 -11.04 19.09 47.78
C GLU A 320 -12.36 19.57 47.17
N ARG A 321 -13.07 18.68 46.49
CA ARG A 321 -14.52 18.78 46.38
C ARG A 321 -15.12 17.65 47.20
N LYS A 322 -15.42 18.02 48.45
CA LYS A 322 -16.20 17.24 49.40
C LYS A 322 -17.52 16.82 48.74
N GLY A 323 -17.79 15.52 48.84
CA GLY A 323 -19.13 14.96 48.83
C GLY A 323 -19.86 15.04 47.49
N GLU A 324 -19.75 14.00 46.69
CA GLU A 324 -20.91 13.40 46.04
C GLU A 324 -20.51 12.02 45.50
N THR A 325 -21.21 11.01 45.99
CA THR A 325 -21.15 9.61 45.57
C THR A 325 -21.60 9.50 44.12
N ALA A 326 -20.67 9.66 43.17
CA ALA A 326 -20.90 9.41 41.76
C ALA A 326 -20.47 7.98 41.40
N SER A 327 -21.47 7.19 41.01
CA SER A 327 -21.46 5.79 40.65
C SER A 327 -20.27 5.28 39.82
N GLU A 328 -19.91 4.02 40.08
CA GLU A 328 -18.91 3.16 39.43
C GLU A 328 -19.04 2.92 37.91
N SER A 329 -19.61 3.85 37.12
CA SER A 329 -19.68 3.72 35.67
C SER A 329 -18.43 4.23 34.92
N ALA A 330 -17.32 4.49 35.63
CA ALA A 330 -16.10 5.06 35.02
C ALA A 330 -15.23 4.07 34.23
N VAL A 331 -15.52 2.75 34.22
CA VAL A 331 -14.62 1.74 33.64
C VAL A 331 -15.12 1.08 32.34
N ALA A 332 -16.19 1.60 31.70
CA ALA A 332 -16.74 0.94 30.51
C ALA A 332 -16.06 1.26 29.16
N ASP A 333 -15.01 2.10 29.11
CA ASP A 333 -14.29 2.36 27.84
C ASP A 333 -12.82 2.78 28.04
N GLY A 334 -12.24 2.43 29.20
CA GLY A 334 -10.79 2.43 29.36
C GLY A 334 -10.28 1.13 28.75
N ASN A 335 -9.31 1.21 27.82
CA ASN A 335 -8.62 0.05 27.25
C ASN A 335 -8.49 -1.06 28.31
N ASN A 336 -9.08 -2.23 28.03
CA ASN A 336 -8.97 -3.44 28.85
C ASN A 336 -7.49 -3.78 29.05
N LEU A 337 -6.83 -3.14 30.02
CA LEU A 337 -5.41 -3.33 30.33
C LEU A 337 -5.15 -4.68 31.02
N GLY A 338 -6.20 -5.41 31.43
CA GLY A 338 -6.08 -6.66 32.16
C GLY A 338 -6.99 -7.82 31.74
N ALA A 339 -7.98 -7.61 30.85
CA ALA A 339 -8.96 -8.67 30.53
C ALA A 339 -8.54 -9.61 29.39
N ASN A 340 -7.68 -9.16 28.47
CA ASN A 340 -7.22 -9.96 27.34
C ASN A 340 -5.73 -10.23 27.50
N GLY A 341 -5.33 -11.51 27.61
CA GLY A 341 -3.91 -11.90 27.64
C GLY A 341 -3.12 -11.37 26.43
N VAL A 342 -1.79 -11.32 26.58
CA VAL A 342 -0.86 -10.92 25.50
C VAL A 342 -1.15 -11.76 24.26
N ALA A 343 -1.45 -11.12 23.14
CA ALA A 343 -1.67 -11.84 21.89
C ALA A 343 -0.35 -12.50 21.46
N VAL A 344 -0.37 -13.79 21.14
CA VAL A 344 0.81 -14.47 20.62
C VAL A 344 0.87 -14.24 19.11
N PRO A 345 1.95 -13.62 18.56
CA PRO A 345 2.12 -13.53 17.12
C PRO A 345 2.14 -14.94 16.50
N ALA A 346 1.51 -15.09 15.34
CA ALA A 346 1.66 -16.32 14.56
C ALA A 346 3.15 -16.56 14.28
N PRO A 347 3.66 -17.80 14.41
CA PRO A 347 5.04 -18.12 14.07
C PRO A 347 5.37 -17.65 12.64
N GLN A 348 6.55 -17.06 12.48
CA GLN A 348 7.01 -16.50 11.20
C GLN A 348 8.24 -17.27 10.72
N TYR A 349 8.49 -17.26 9.41
CA TYR A 349 9.75 -17.73 8.85
C TYR A 349 10.88 -16.81 9.30
N SER A 350 11.82 -17.39 10.04
CA SER A 350 13.05 -16.77 10.51
C SER A 350 14.16 -16.86 9.47
N GLY A 351 15.01 -15.84 9.40
CA GLY A 351 16.11 -15.78 8.45
C GLY A 351 16.03 -14.56 7.54
N SER A 352 17.16 -14.25 6.92
CA SER A 352 17.27 -13.12 6.01
C SER A 352 16.53 -13.36 4.70
N PHE A 353 16.18 -12.27 4.01
CA PHE A 353 15.63 -12.33 2.66
C PHE A 353 16.47 -13.20 1.70
N TRP A 354 17.80 -13.11 1.81
CA TRP A 354 18.72 -13.86 0.94
C TRP A 354 18.61 -15.37 1.15
N SER A 355 18.37 -15.82 2.39
CA SER A 355 18.08 -17.23 2.66
C SER A 355 16.73 -17.65 2.08
N HIS A 356 15.71 -16.79 2.18
CA HIS A 356 14.38 -17.06 1.63
C HIS A 356 14.32 -17.04 0.10
N LEU A 357 15.29 -16.43 -0.58
CA LEU A 357 15.42 -16.50 -2.05
C LEU A 357 15.57 -17.94 -2.56
N LEU A 358 16.06 -18.84 -1.71
CA LEU A 358 16.23 -20.26 -2.01
C LEU A 358 14.99 -21.11 -1.62
N THR A 359 13.93 -20.49 -1.09
CA THR A 359 12.72 -21.18 -0.63
C THR A 359 11.61 -21.16 -1.67
N VAL A 360 10.86 -22.26 -1.77
CA VAL A 360 9.73 -22.37 -2.71
C VAL A 360 8.57 -21.44 -2.33
N GLU A 361 8.41 -21.15 -1.04
CA GLU A 361 7.36 -20.30 -0.50
C GLU A 361 7.44 -18.88 -1.04
N LEU A 362 8.65 -18.28 -1.07
CA LEU A 362 8.84 -16.93 -1.58
C LEU A 362 8.49 -16.85 -3.08
N TRP A 363 8.92 -17.82 -3.88
CA TRP A 363 8.62 -17.88 -5.31
C TRP A 363 7.14 -18.16 -5.59
N ALA A 364 6.46 -18.94 -4.73
CA ALA A 364 5.03 -19.17 -4.83
C ALA A 364 4.22 -17.89 -4.50
N VAL A 365 4.64 -17.10 -3.51
CA VAL A 365 4.06 -15.76 -3.26
C VAL A 365 4.33 -14.83 -4.45
N TRP A 366 5.56 -14.84 -4.98
CA TRP A 366 5.92 -14.06 -6.16
C TRP A 366 5.04 -14.41 -7.36
N LEU A 367 4.73 -15.69 -7.59
CA LEU A 367 3.86 -16.16 -8.67
C LEU A 367 2.39 -15.76 -8.45
N ALA A 368 1.91 -15.77 -7.21
CA ALA A 368 0.60 -15.22 -6.85
C ALA A 368 0.53 -13.69 -7.13
N CYS A 369 1.59 -12.95 -6.81
CA CYS A 369 1.75 -11.54 -7.13
C CYS A 369 1.85 -11.31 -8.65
N PHE A 370 2.55 -12.18 -9.39
CA PHE A 370 2.64 -12.11 -10.86
C PHE A 370 1.26 -12.22 -11.50
N GLY A 371 0.43 -13.16 -11.01
CA GLY A 371 -0.97 -13.26 -11.42
C GLY A 371 -1.75 -12.00 -11.09
N THR A 372 -1.77 -11.58 -9.82
CA THR A 372 -2.59 -10.43 -9.40
C THR A 372 -2.11 -9.10 -9.95
N PHE A 373 -0.87 -8.70 -9.69
CA PHE A 373 -0.32 -7.42 -10.12
C PHE A 373 -0.12 -7.37 -11.63
N GLY A 374 0.46 -8.44 -12.18
CA GLY A 374 0.81 -8.50 -13.59
C GLY A 374 -0.41 -8.49 -14.50
N THR A 375 -1.33 -9.43 -14.33
CA THR A 375 -2.47 -9.54 -15.25
C THR A 375 -3.41 -8.35 -15.11
N SER A 376 -3.67 -7.88 -13.89
CA SER A 376 -4.51 -6.70 -13.69
C SER A 376 -3.90 -5.42 -14.28
N LEU A 377 -2.57 -5.30 -14.31
CA LEU A 377 -1.89 -4.21 -15.02
C LEU A 377 -2.16 -4.29 -16.53
N VAL A 378 -2.10 -5.47 -17.15
CA VAL A 378 -2.45 -5.64 -18.56
C VAL A 378 -3.89 -5.19 -18.83
N MET A 379 -4.83 -5.55 -17.96
CA MET A 379 -6.24 -5.12 -18.07
C MET A 379 -6.36 -3.59 -18.00
N GLN A 380 -5.72 -2.95 -17.02
CA GLN A 380 -5.79 -1.49 -16.83
C GLN A 380 -5.15 -0.72 -17.99
N MET A 381 -3.95 -1.13 -18.42
CA MET A 381 -3.21 -0.45 -19.49
C MET A 381 -3.87 -0.60 -20.86
N ASN A 382 -4.69 -1.64 -21.06
CA ASN A 382 -5.34 -1.92 -22.33
C ASN A 382 -6.87 -1.82 -22.28
N ALA A 383 -7.44 -1.14 -21.28
CA ALA A 383 -8.89 -1.04 -21.11
C ALA A 383 -9.58 -0.46 -22.36
N ALA A 384 -8.98 0.55 -23.00
CA ALA A 384 -9.49 1.15 -24.22
C ALA A 384 -9.49 0.18 -25.41
N GLN A 385 -8.42 -0.59 -25.58
CA GLN A 385 -8.25 -1.58 -26.65
C GLN A 385 -9.22 -2.74 -26.43
N ILE A 386 -9.31 -3.26 -25.21
CA ILE A 386 -10.28 -4.30 -24.82
C ILE A 386 -11.69 -3.82 -25.15
N TYR A 387 -12.07 -2.62 -24.70
CA TYR A 387 -13.38 -2.05 -25.00
C TYR A 387 -13.63 -1.93 -26.50
N ARG A 388 -12.73 -1.26 -27.24
CA ARG A 388 -12.89 -1.02 -28.68
C ARG A 388 -12.99 -2.31 -29.47
N SER A 389 -12.12 -3.28 -29.21
CA SER A 389 -12.12 -4.57 -29.90
C SER A 389 -13.36 -5.39 -29.59
N MET A 390 -13.77 -5.48 -28.32
CA MET A 390 -14.96 -6.22 -27.92
C MET A 390 -16.26 -5.58 -28.41
N ASN A 391 -16.24 -4.27 -28.67
CA ASN A 391 -17.37 -3.50 -29.17
C ASN A 391 -17.33 -3.25 -30.69
N ASN A 392 -16.62 -4.10 -31.44
CA ASN A 392 -16.53 -4.04 -32.90
C ASN A 392 -16.12 -2.65 -33.45
N GLY A 393 -15.17 -1.99 -32.79
CA GLY A 393 -14.66 -0.68 -33.17
C GLY A 393 -15.46 0.52 -32.66
N LYS A 394 -16.68 0.32 -32.14
CA LYS A 394 -17.47 1.40 -31.53
C LYS A 394 -16.80 1.84 -30.23
N PHE A 395 -16.51 3.14 -30.13
CA PHE A 395 -15.76 3.71 -29.01
C PHE A 395 -16.42 5.00 -28.54
N ASP A 396 -16.85 5.03 -27.29
CA ASP A 396 -17.30 6.22 -26.59
C ASP A 396 -16.38 6.49 -25.39
N THR A 397 -15.79 7.68 -25.36
CA THR A 397 -14.89 8.13 -24.29
C THR A 397 -15.58 8.14 -22.93
N ARG A 398 -16.88 8.47 -22.86
CA ARG A 398 -17.63 8.50 -21.59
C ARG A 398 -17.74 7.09 -21.01
N THR A 399 -18.02 6.11 -21.85
CA THR A 399 -18.06 4.69 -21.48
C THR A 399 -16.69 4.20 -21.00
N LEU A 400 -15.59 4.61 -21.64
CA LEU A 400 -14.24 4.30 -21.14
C LEU A 400 -13.98 4.92 -19.76
N THR A 401 -14.37 6.19 -19.54
CA THR A 401 -14.26 6.85 -18.24
C THR A 401 -15.06 6.11 -17.17
N LEU A 402 -16.26 5.60 -17.49
CA LEU A 402 -17.03 4.75 -16.60
C LEU A 402 -16.27 3.45 -16.24
N TYR A 403 -15.61 2.81 -17.21
CA TYR A 403 -14.78 1.63 -16.94
C TYR A 403 -13.57 1.95 -16.06
N VAL A 404 -12.90 3.08 -16.25
CA VAL A 404 -11.80 3.51 -15.38
C VAL A 404 -12.31 3.81 -13.96
N ALA A 405 -13.43 4.52 -13.83
CA ALA A 405 -14.03 4.85 -12.54
C ALA A 405 -14.44 3.59 -11.76
N ILE A 406 -15.08 2.62 -12.42
CA ILE A 406 -15.47 1.37 -11.75
C ILE A 406 -14.26 0.50 -11.38
N MET A 407 -13.16 0.57 -12.16
CA MET A 407 -11.90 -0.10 -11.78
C MET A 407 -11.34 0.51 -10.48
N SER A 408 -11.34 1.83 -10.34
CA SER A 408 -10.92 2.47 -9.08
C SER A 408 -11.78 2.02 -7.88
N VAL A 409 -13.11 1.93 -8.08
CA VAL A 409 -14.05 1.41 -7.06
C VAL A 409 -13.72 -0.04 -6.70
N GLY A 410 -13.61 -0.91 -7.70
CA GLY A 410 -13.30 -2.33 -7.49
C GLY A 410 -12.01 -2.51 -6.71
N SER A 411 -10.95 -1.79 -7.10
CA SER A 411 -9.65 -1.85 -6.43
C SER A 411 -9.72 -1.36 -4.97
N ALA A 412 -10.51 -0.32 -4.68
CA ALA A 412 -10.76 0.11 -3.31
C ALA A 412 -11.52 -0.94 -2.49
N VAL A 413 -12.62 -1.48 -3.04
CA VAL A 413 -13.43 -2.52 -2.39
C VAL A 413 -12.60 -3.78 -2.11
N GLY A 414 -11.74 -4.20 -3.03
CA GLY A 414 -10.86 -5.36 -2.84
C GLY A 414 -9.91 -5.19 -1.65
N ARG A 415 -9.27 -4.00 -1.51
CA ARG A 415 -8.43 -3.67 -0.35
C ARG A 415 -9.25 -3.61 0.94
N MET A 416 -10.46 -3.05 0.86
CA MET A 416 -11.34 -2.95 2.03
C MET A 416 -11.78 -4.32 2.54
N ALA A 417 -12.23 -5.20 1.63
CA ALA A 417 -12.71 -6.53 1.96
C ALA A 417 -11.65 -7.34 2.68
N VAL A 418 -10.39 -7.26 2.24
CA VAL A 418 -9.32 -8.06 2.84
C VAL A 418 -8.79 -7.48 4.16
N GLY A 419 -8.77 -6.15 4.30
CA GLY A 419 -8.48 -5.52 5.59
C GLY A 419 -9.51 -5.90 6.65
N TYR A 420 -10.81 -5.90 6.29
CA TYR A 420 -11.88 -6.34 7.18
C TYR A 420 -11.78 -7.84 7.50
N LEU A 421 -11.48 -8.68 6.50
CA LEU A 421 -11.28 -10.12 6.70
C LEU A 421 -10.14 -10.42 7.68
N ASP A 422 -9.00 -9.71 7.57
CA ASP A 422 -7.88 -9.85 8.51
C ASP A 422 -8.34 -9.53 9.95
N MET A 423 -9.07 -8.43 10.15
CA MET A 423 -9.57 -8.05 11.47
C MET A 423 -10.51 -9.11 12.05
N LYS A 424 -11.43 -9.64 11.24
CA LYS A 424 -12.37 -10.68 11.64
C LYS A 424 -11.67 -11.99 12.01
N LEU A 425 -10.77 -12.47 11.14
CA LEU A 425 -10.03 -13.70 11.39
C LEU A 425 -9.13 -13.55 12.63
N PHE A 426 -8.43 -12.43 12.76
CA PHE A 426 -7.58 -12.17 13.91
C PHE A 426 -8.37 -12.13 15.24
N ALA A 427 -9.55 -11.50 15.25
CA ALA A 427 -10.42 -11.52 16.42
C ALA A 427 -10.87 -12.95 16.78
N LEU A 428 -11.31 -13.74 15.80
CA LEU A 428 -11.70 -15.14 16.02
C LEU A 428 -10.54 -16.02 16.49
N GLN A 429 -9.32 -15.77 16.02
CA GLN A 429 -8.12 -16.47 16.48
C GLN A 429 -7.84 -16.20 17.96
N ARG A 430 -7.97 -14.94 18.37
CA ARG A 430 -7.78 -14.55 19.78
C ARG A 430 -8.84 -15.13 20.71
N GLU A 431 -10.06 -15.28 20.23
CA GLU A 431 -11.14 -15.96 20.95
C GLU A 431 -10.98 -17.49 20.95
N GLY A 432 -9.92 -18.05 20.34
CA GLY A 432 -9.72 -19.49 20.19
C GLY A 432 -10.72 -20.18 19.27
N LYS A 433 -11.56 -19.42 18.55
CA LYS A 433 -12.64 -19.94 17.69
C LYS A 433 -12.14 -20.44 16.34
N THR A 434 -10.93 -20.06 15.92
CA THR A 434 -10.33 -20.54 14.67
C THR A 434 -8.81 -20.53 14.74
N LYS A 435 -8.16 -21.46 14.04
CA LYS A 435 -6.72 -21.42 13.76
C LYS A 435 -6.41 -20.91 12.34
N THR A 436 -7.43 -20.46 11.59
CA THR A 436 -7.29 -20.03 10.19
C THR A 436 -6.58 -18.69 10.09
N LEU A 437 -5.45 -18.67 9.38
CA LEU A 437 -4.68 -17.46 9.10
C LEU A 437 -5.25 -16.67 7.92
N THR A 438 -5.08 -15.34 7.92
CA THR A 438 -5.49 -14.46 6.81
C THR A 438 -4.85 -14.81 5.47
N THR A 439 -3.72 -15.53 5.45
CA THR A 439 -3.12 -16.05 4.20
C THR A 439 -4.09 -16.92 3.38
N ILE A 440 -5.17 -17.44 3.98
CA ILE A 440 -6.26 -18.12 3.27
C ILE A 440 -6.91 -17.25 2.18
N ALA A 441 -6.80 -15.92 2.30
CA ALA A 441 -7.33 -14.97 1.34
C ALA A 441 -6.40 -14.70 0.14
N LEU A 442 -5.16 -15.20 0.15
CA LEU A 442 -4.21 -15.04 -0.97
C LEU A 442 -4.80 -15.47 -2.33
N PRO A 443 -5.55 -16.58 -2.45
CA PRO A 443 -6.12 -17.03 -3.71
C PRO A 443 -7.30 -16.17 -4.20
N ILE A 444 -7.93 -15.35 -3.35
CA ILE A 444 -9.13 -14.57 -3.71
C ILE A 444 -8.82 -13.60 -4.86
N GLY A 445 -7.67 -12.92 -4.81
CA GLY A 445 -7.25 -11.98 -5.85
C GLY A 445 -7.14 -12.63 -7.23
N PRO A 446 -6.28 -13.67 -7.40
CA PRO A 446 -6.20 -14.43 -8.64
C PRO A 446 -7.53 -15.05 -9.09
N LEU A 447 -8.36 -15.55 -8.17
CA LEU A 447 -9.68 -16.11 -8.50
C LEU A 447 -10.64 -15.08 -9.11
N LEU A 448 -10.68 -13.86 -8.56
CA LEU A 448 -11.48 -12.77 -9.10
C LEU A 448 -11.00 -12.35 -10.49
N LEU A 449 -9.69 -12.30 -10.70
CA LEU A 449 -9.09 -12.03 -12.01
C LEU A 449 -9.35 -13.15 -13.01
N MET A 450 -9.27 -14.41 -12.58
CA MET A 450 -9.66 -15.57 -13.39
C MET A 450 -11.11 -15.44 -13.86
N ALA A 451 -12.06 -15.15 -12.95
CA ALA A 451 -13.45 -14.91 -13.32
C ALA A 451 -13.61 -13.72 -14.28
N ALA A 452 -12.88 -12.63 -14.05
CA ALA A 452 -12.89 -11.46 -14.92
C ALA A 452 -12.42 -11.77 -16.35
N TYR A 453 -11.33 -12.54 -16.51
CA TYR A 453 -10.83 -12.92 -17.84
C TYR A 453 -11.74 -13.90 -18.56
N LEU A 454 -12.39 -14.81 -17.83
CA LEU A 454 -13.45 -15.64 -18.40
C LEU A 454 -14.59 -14.77 -18.94
N PHE A 455 -15.01 -13.78 -18.17
CA PHE A 455 -16.06 -12.85 -18.58
C PHE A 455 -15.63 -11.98 -19.77
N PHE A 456 -14.40 -11.46 -19.81
CA PHE A 456 -13.89 -10.75 -20.99
C PHE A 456 -13.84 -11.64 -22.24
N ALA A 457 -13.55 -12.93 -22.08
CA ALA A 457 -13.48 -13.85 -23.21
C ALA A 457 -14.87 -14.17 -23.80
N VAL A 458 -15.91 -14.25 -22.95
CA VAL A 458 -17.23 -14.78 -23.30
C VAL A 458 -18.28 -13.67 -23.53
N LEU A 459 -18.28 -12.61 -22.72
CA LEU A 459 -19.32 -11.57 -22.76
C LEU A 459 -19.21 -10.66 -23.99
N PRO A 460 -20.32 -10.08 -24.47
CA PRO A 460 -20.31 -9.08 -25.53
C PRO A 460 -19.74 -7.73 -25.05
N GLY A 461 -19.33 -6.88 -25.99
CA GLY A 461 -18.76 -5.54 -25.70
C GLY A 461 -19.69 -4.57 -24.95
N SER A 462 -20.99 -4.81 -24.94
CA SER A 462 -21.96 -4.05 -24.14
C SER A 462 -21.97 -4.43 -22.64
N ALA A 463 -21.35 -5.54 -22.27
CA ALA A 463 -21.38 -6.10 -20.92
C ALA A 463 -19.96 -6.19 -20.30
N LEU A 464 -19.11 -5.18 -20.54
CA LEU A 464 -17.74 -5.15 -20.02
C LEU A 464 -17.62 -4.55 -18.61
N LEU A 465 -18.68 -3.94 -18.08
CA LEU A 465 -18.67 -3.38 -16.72
C LEU A 465 -18.37 -4.46 -15.65
N PRO A 466 -19.05 -5.64 -15.63
CA PRO A 466 -18.75 -6.69 -14.65
C PRO A 466 -17.30 -7.21 -14.68
N PRO A 467 -16.68 -7.56 -15.83
CA PRO A 467 -15.30 -8.03 -15.82
C PRO A 467 -14.30 -6.96 -15.38
N PHE A 468 -14.48 -5.69 -15.76
CA PHE A 468 -13.64 -4.60 -15.25
C PHE A 468 -13.72 -4.45 -13.73
N LEU A 469 -14.94 -4.51 -13.17
CA LEU A 469 -15.15 -4.45 -11.72
C LEU A 469 -14.49 -5.65 -11.01
N LEU A 470 -14.74 -6.88 -11.46
CA LEU A 470 -14.18 -8.10 -10.86
C LEU A 470 -12.65 -8.12 -10.93
N GLY A 471 -12.08 -7.80 -12.09
CA GLY A 471 -10.63 -7.77 -12.27
C GLY A 471 -9.98 -6.72 -11.38
N ALA A 472 -10.62 -5.56 -11.22
CA ALA A 472 -10.13 -4.52 -10.33
C ALA A 472 -10.30 -4.86 -8.85
N MET A 473 -11.37 -5.56 -8.45
CA MET A 473 -11.49 -6.13 -7.11
C MET A 473 -10.36 -7.12 -6.82
N GLY A 474 -10.06 -8.02 -7.77
CA GLY A 474 -8.94 -8.95 -7.67
C GLY A 474 -7.59 -8.24 -7.51
N ASN A 475 -7.37 -7.15 -8.25
CA ASN A 475 -6.21 -6.27 -8.09
C ASN A 475 -6.15 -5.68 -6.67
N GLY A 476 -7.26 -5.12 -6.18
CA GLY A 476 -7.35 -4.54 -4.85
C GLY A 476 -7.02 -5.55 -3.75
N VAL A 477 -7.57 -6.76 -3.85
CA VAL A 477 -7.25 -7.87 -2.95
C VAL A 477 -5.76 -8.21 -3.02
N GLY A 478 -5.18 -8.30 -4.23
CA GLY A 478 -3.74 -8.56 -4.39
C GLY A 478 -2.87 -7.54 -3.66
N TRP A 479 -3.16 -6.24 -3.80
CA TRP A 479 -2.40 -5.18 -3.12
C TRP A 479 -2.58 -5.17 -1.60
N GLY A 480 -3.78 -5.50 -1.10
CA GLY A 480 -4.01 -5.61 0.33
C GLY A 480 -3.36 -6.86 0.94
N MET A 481 -3.43 -7.99 0.23
CA MET A 481 -2.87 -9.25 0.68
C MET A 481 -1.35 -9.28 0.63
N SER A 482 -0.70 -8.62 -0.33
CA SER A 482 0.77 -8.59 -0.34
C SER A 482 1.32 -7.95 0.93
N VAL A 483 0.68 -6.87 1.41
CA VAL A 483 1.03 -6.21 2.67
C VAL A 483 0.82 -7.15 3.87
N ILE A 484 -0.38 -7.72 4.00
CA ILE A 484 -0.74 -8.57 5.15
C ILE A 484 0.07 -9.86 5.17
N ALA A 485 0.11 -10.60 4.05
CA ALA A 485 0.76 -11.89 3.96
C ALA A 485 2.27 -11.77 4.18
N LEU A 486 2.94 -10.83 3.52
CA LEU A 486 4.40 -10.70 3.65
C LEU A 486 4.79 -10.26 5.06
N ARG A 487 4.04 -9.34 5.68
CA ARG A 487 4.28 -9.00 7.09
C ARG A 487 4.01 -10.18 8.01
N MET A 488 2.97 -10.98 7.75
CA MET A 488 2.62 -12.14 8.58
C MET A 488 3.61 -13.28 8.44
N MET A 489 4.17 -13.51 7.25
CA MET A 489 5.00 -14.68 6.96
C MET A 489 6.45 -14.53 7.40
N TYR A 490 7.03 -13.33 7.35
CA TYR A 490 8.47 -13.13 7.54
C TYR A 490 8.77 -12.30 8.79
N SER A 491 9.73 -12.75 9.61
CA SER A 491 10.15 -12.03 10.82
C SER A 491 11.22 -10.98 10.58
N GLU A 492 11.95 -11.05 9.47
CA GLU A 492 13.08 -10.17 9.16
C GLU A 492 12.97 -9.64 7.73
N ASP A 493 13.71 -8.57 7.42
CA ASP A 493 13.82 -8.01 6.08
C ASP A 493 12.45 -7.74 5.40
N ILE A 494 11.47 -7.25 6.15
CA ILE A 494 10.08 -7.12 5.66
C ILE A 494 9.97 -6.19 4.45
N GLY A 495 10.84 -5.17 4.36
CA GLY A 495 10.91 -4.27 3.22
C GLY A 495 11.38 -4.97 1.96
N LYS A 496 12.46 -5.76 2.04
CA LYS A 496 12.95 -6.58 0.93
C LYS A 496 11.89 -7.56 0.45
N HIS A 497 11.25 -8.31 1.35
CA HIS A 497 10.20 -9.27 0.97
C HIS A 497 9.02 -8.58 0.27
N TYR A 498 8.54 -7.46 0.84
CA TYR A 498 7.44 -6.67 0.28
C TYR A 498 7.76 -6.16 -1.13
N ASN A 499 8.90 -5.50 -1.31
CA ASN A 499 9.26 -4.90 -2.59
C ASN A 499 9.81 -5.91 -3.60
N PHE A 500 10.36 -7.04 -3.17
CA PHE A 500 10.72 -8.13 -4.08
C PHE A 500 9.51 -8.64 -4.85
N CYS A 501 8.34 -8.74 -4.19
CA CYS A 501 7.11 -9.13 -4.86
C CYS A 501 6.65 -8.14 -5.94
N PHE A 502 7.08 -6.87 -5.90
CA PHE A 502 6.73 -5.89 -6.94
C PHE A 502 7.46 -6.18 -8.26
N THR A 503 8.61 -6.86 -8.20
CA THR A 503 9.34 -7.27 -9.41
C THR A 503 8.51 -8.21 -10.29
N SER A 504 7.55 -8.93 -9.71
CA SER A 504 6.57 -9.72 -10.47
C SER A 504 5.74 -8.85 -11.43
N GLY A 505 5.38 -7.63 -11.02
CA GLY A 505 4.70 -6.65 -11.86
C GLY A 505 5.60 -6.12 -12.98
N ALA A 506 6.90 -5.95 -12.74
CA ALA A 506 7.87 -5.55 -13.77
C ALA A 506 7.98 -6.63 -14.84
N VAL A 507 8.23 -7.88 -14.41
CA VAL A 507 8.35 -9.02 -15.32
C VAL A 507 7.05 -9.22 -16.11
N ALA A 508 5.89 -9.10 -15.46
CA ALA A 508 4.60 -9.19 -16.14
C ALA A 508 4.35 -8.04 -17.13
N SER A 509 4.78 -6.82 -16.84
CA SER A 509 4.68 -5.70 -17.78
C SER A 509 5.46 -5.96 -19.06
N ILE A 510 6.61 -6.64 -18.96
CA ILE A 510 7.39 -7.03 -20.15
C ILE A 510 6.76 -8.24 -20.84
N ALA A 511 6.60 -9.35 -20.11
CA ALA A 511 6.17 -10.62 -20.67
C ALA A 511 4.70 -10.60 -21.11
N LEU A 512 3.79 -10.17 -20.23
CA LEU A 512 2.36 -10.22 -20.49
C LEU A 512 1.85 -8.99 -21.23
N ASN A 513 2.28 -7.78 -20.88
CA ASN A 513 1.76 -6.58 -21.54
C ASN A 513 2.44 -6.35 -22.91
N ARG A 514 3.76 -6.14 -22.91
CA ARG A 514 4.49 -5.77 -24.13
C ARG A 514 4.57 -6.89 -25.16
N PHE A 515 4.97 -8.09 -24.75
CA PHE A 515 5.19 -9.20 -25.68
C PHE A 515 3.92 -9.99 -25.96
N MET A 516 3.22 -10.47 -24.94
CA MET A 516 2.00 -11.28 -25.15
C MET A 516 0.84 -10.42 -25.65
N PHE A 517 0.38 -9.42 -24.88
CA PHE A 517 -0.84 -8.69 -25.25
C PHE A 517 -0.64 -7.86 -26.51
N GLY A 518 0.35 -6.97 -26.51
CA GLY A 518 0.66 -6.09 -27.63
C GLY A 518 1.04 -6.87 -28.90
N GLY A 519 1.92 -7.86 -28.78
CA GLY A 519 2.36 -8.67 -29.93
C GLY A 519 1.21 -9.42 -30.61
N LEU A 520 0.34 -10.06 -29.83
CA LEU A 520 -0.83 -10.77 -30.36
C LEU A 520 -1.88 -9.82 -30.95
N TYR A 521 -2.08 -8.65 -30.33
CA TYR A 521 -3.01 -7.64 -30.82
C TYR A 521 -2.56 -7.08 -32.17
N ASP A 522 -1.29 -6.68 -32.28
CA ASP A 522 -0.72 -6.11 -33.50
C ASP A 522 -0.65 -7.14 -34.64
N ALA A 523 -0.34 -8.40 -34.33
CA ALA A 523 -0.33 -9.48 -35.30
C ALA A 523 -1.74 -9.70 -35.91
N GLU A 524 -2.78 -9.72 -35.08
CA GLU A 524 -4.16 -9.85 -35.54
C GLU A 524 -4.62 -8.59 -36.30
N ALA A 525 -4.23 -7.38 -35.84
CA ALA A 525 -4.52 -6.13 -36.53
C ALA A 525 -3.94 -6.11 -37.96
N ARG A 526 -2.70 -6.56 -38.13
CA ARG A 526 -2.04 -6.67 -39.45
C ARG A 526 -2.70 -7.75 -40.31
N ARG A 527 -3.01 -8.91 -39.74
CA ARG A 527 -3.72 -9.99 -40.44
C ARG A 527 -5.07 -9.54 -41.00
N ARG A 528 -5.76 -8.64 -40.29
CA ARG A 528 -7.07 -8.10 -40.68
C ARG A 528 -6.98 -6.81 -41.50
N GLY A 529 -5.79 -6.24 -41.69
CA GLY A 529 -5.61 -4.97 -42.40
C GLY A 529 -6.13 -3.74 -41.63
N GLU A 530 -6.24 -3.80 -40.30
CA GLU A 530 -6.80 -2.73 -39.47
C GLU A 530 -5.73 -1.94 -38.69
N PHE A 531 -4.47 -2.38 -38.76
CA PHE A 531 -3.34 -1.76 -38.04
C PHE A 531 -3.29 -0.24 -38.22
N PRO A 532 -3.12 0.56 -37.15
CA PRO A 532 -2.74 0.18 -35.79
C PRO A 532 -3.89 -0.17 -34.84
N SER A 533 -5.14 -0.11 -35.28
CA SER A 533 -6.30 -0.51 -34.45
C SER A 533 -6.74 -1.94 -34.78
N CYS A 534 -7.51 -2.57 -33.89
CA CYS A 534 -8.05 -3.90 -34.13
C CYS A 534 -9.47 -3.94 -33.61
N ASN A 535 -10.45 -3.86 -34.50
CA ASN A 535 -11.84 -3.56 -34.20
C ASN A 535 -12.69 -4.83 -34.12
N HIS A 536 -12.13 -5.93 -33.61
CA HIS A 536 -12.82 -7.22 -33.54
C HIS A 536 -12.51 -7.97 -32.24
N PRO A 537 -13.45 -8.71 -31.63
CA PRO A 537 -13.22 -9.39 -30.35
C PRO A 537 -12.02 -10.36 -30.36
N ARG A 538 -11.74 -10.98 -31.53
CA ARG A 538 -10.57 -11.88 -31.70
C ARG A 538 -9.24 -11.20 -31.38
N CYS A 539 -9.15 -9.87 -31.53
CA CYS A 539 -7.95 -9.09 -31.23
C CYS A 539 -7.53 -9.15 -29.77
N VAL A 540 -8.44 -9.50 -28.85
CA VAL A 540 -8.18 -9.53 -27.40
C VAL A 540 -8.56 -10.85 -26.73
N ARG A 541 -9.42 -11.67 -27.32
CA ARG A 541 -9.91 -12.93 -26.71
C ARG A 541 -8.80 -13.94 -26.40
N ILE A 542 -7.80 -14.10 -27.29
CA ILE A 542 -6.69 -15.05 -27.05
C ILE A 542 -5.90 -14.62 -25.81
N GLN A 543 -5.64 -13.32 -25.69
CA GLN A 543 -4.98 -12.72 -24.54
C GLN A 543 -5.78 -12.97 -23.27
N MET A 544 -7.12 -12.84 -23.31
CA MET A 544 -7.97 -13.14 -22.15
C MET A 544 -7.82 -14.60 -21.69
N PHE A 545 -7.79 -15.57 -22.61
CA PHE A 545 -7.56 -16.98 -22.25
C PHE A 545 -6.15 -17.22 -21.67
N ILE A 546 -5.13 -16.54 -22.18
CA ILE A 546 -3.77 -16.64 -21.61
C ILE A 546 -3.76 -16.06 -20.19
N LEU A 547 -4.32 -14.88 -19.98
CA LEU A 547 -4.40 -14.22 -18.67
C LEU A 547 -5.25 -15.03 -17.66
N LEU A 548 -6.30 -15.70 -18.14
CA LEU A 548 -7.08 -16.66 -17.36
C LEU A 548 -6.18 -17.80 -16.84
N LEU A 549 -5.42 -18.46 -17.73
CA LEU A 549 -4.54 -19.58 -17.36
C LEU A 549 -3.42 -19.15 -16.40
N VAL A 550 -2.85 -17.95 -16.61
CA VAL A 550 -1.87 -17.37 -15.67
C VAL A 550 -2.49 -17.23 -14.27
N ASN A 551 -3.75 -16.81 -14.16
CA ASN A 551 -4.43 -16.70 -12.87
C ASN A 551 -4.85 -18.04 -12.27
N VAL A 552 -5.10 -19.08 -13.07
CA VAL A 552 -5.25 -20.46 -12.55
C VAL A 552 -3.97 -20.88 -11.83
N VAL A 553 -2.82 -20.71 -12.47
CA VAL A 553 -1.51 -21.02 -11.87
C VAL A 553 -1.25 -20.18 -10.62
N ALA A 554 -1.51 -18.87 -10.68
CA ALA A 554 -1.35 -17.98 -9.53
C ALA A 554 -2.28 -18.33 -8.36
N THR A 555 -3.50 -18.79 -8.63
CA THR A 555 -4.44 -19.30 -7.62
C THR A 555 -3.88 -20.53 -6.92
N LEU A 556 -3.35 -21.49 -7.68
CA LEU A 556 -2.75 -22.71 -7.13
C LEU A 556 -1.51 -22.40 -6.29
N ALA A 557 -0.65 -21.49 -6.77
CA ALA A 557 0.52 -21.02 -6.01
C ALA A 557 0.11 -20.33 -4.70
N ALA A 558 -0.89 -19.45 -4.74
CA ALA A 558 -1.44 -18.80 -3.56
C ALA A 558 -2.02 -19.79 -2.53
N ALA A 559 -2.74 -20.82 -3.00
CA ALA A 559 -3.30 -21.86 -2.15
C ALA A 559 -2.19 -22.72 -1.52
N PHE A 560 -1.15 -23.03 -2.29
CA PHE A 560 0.04 -23.73 -1.81
C PHE A 560 0.77 -22.95 -0.72
N VAL A 561 0.95 -21.63 -0.88
CA VAL A 561 1.52 -20.75 0.16
C VAL A 561 0.73 -20.84 1.46
N HIS A 562 -0.60 -20.68 1.39
CA HIS A 562 -1.44 -20.77 2.58
C HIS A 562 -1.30 -22.13 3.25
N TRP A 563 -1.35 -23.22 2.48
CA TRP A 563 -1.21 -24.57 3.01
C TRP A 563 0.14 -24.78 3.71
N ARG A 564 1.26 -24.41 3.08
CA ARG A 564 2.61 -24.52 3.67
C ARG A 564 2.74 -23.69 4.94
N PHE A 565 2.32 -22.43 4.91
CA PHE A 565 2.46 -21.52 6.04
C PHE A 565 1.53 -21.89 7.20
N SER A 566 0.30 -22.31 6.92
CA SER A 566 -0.63 -22.83 7.93
C SER A 566 -0.12 -24.13 8.57
N ARG A 567 0.56 -25.00 7.82
CA ARG A 567 1.19 -26.20 8.38
C ARG A 567 2.39 -25.85 9.26
N PHE A 568 3.25 -24.94 8.81
CA PHE A 568 4.40 -24.45 9.57
C PHE A 568 3.98 -23.83 10.91
N THR A 569 3.01 -22.92 10.88
CA THR A 569 2.51 -22.25 12.09
C THR A 569 1.87 -23.22 13.07
N ARG A 570 1.07 -24.18 12.61
CA ARG A 570 0.48 -25.22 13.47
C ARG A 570 1.56 -26.05 14.16
N ALA A 571 2.53 -26.58 13.41
CA ALA A 571 3.62 -27.36 13.98
C ALA A 571 4.38 -26.59 15.08
N ARG A 572 4.68 -25.30 14.84
CA ARG A 572 5.37 -24.44 15.81
C ARG A 572 4.55 -24.07 17.04
N LEU A 573 3.21 -24.05 16.93
CA LEU A 573 2.33 -23.84 18.07
C LEU A 573 2.21 -25.13 18.90
N ASP A 574 2.09 -26.29 18.25
CA ASP A 574 2.01 -27.59 18.92
C ASP A 574 3.33 -27.90 19.68
N GLU A 575 4.50 -27.52 19.12
CA GLU A 575 5.81 -27.61 19.80
C GLU A 575 5.87 -26.76 21.10
N ARG A 576 5.15 -25.63 21.15
CA ARG A 576 5.08 -24.76 22.35
C ARG A 576 4.11 -25.29 23.41
N GLU A 577 3.10 -26.05 23.01
CA GLU A 577 2.10 -26.64 23.92
C GLU A 577 2.58 -27.96 24.54
N THR A 578 3.59 -28.62 23.97
CA THR A 578 4.13 -29.90 24.48
C THR A 578 4.97 -29.68 25.75
N PRO A 579 4.60 -30.27 26.91
CA PRO A 579 5.37 -30.15 28.15
C PRO A 579 6.75 -30.81 28.01
N GLY A 580 7.83 -30.01 28.04
CA GLY A 580 9.23 -30.47 27.93
C GLY A 580 10.09 -29.65 26.98
N SER A 581 9.50 -28.95 25.99
CA SER A 581 10.26 -28.11 25.03
C SER A 581 10.78 -26.80 25.63
N LEU A 582 10.22 -26.35 26.76
CA LEU A 582 10.73 -25.20 27.52
C LEU A 582 12.01 -25.51 28.33
N GLN A 583 12.38 -26.79 28.48
CA GLN A 583 13.59 -27.19 29.19
C GLN A 583 14.84 -27.17 28.31
N ASP A 584 14.72 -27.48 27.01
CA ASP A 584 15.82 -27.39 26.02
C ASP A 584 15.97 -25.99 25.40
N GLY A 585 15.02 -25.08 25.61
CA GLY A 585 15.08 -23.71 25.09
C GLY A 585 16.11 -22.80 25.79
N LYS A 586 16.68 -23.22 26.93
CA LYS A 586 17.77 -22.48 27.58
C LYS A 586 19.12 -22.65 26.87
N ASP A 587 19.29 -23.70 26.08
CA ASP A 587 20.57 -23.94 25.39
C ASP A 587 20.64 -23.30 24.00
N MET A 588 19.52 -22.80 23.45
CA MET A 588 19.50 -22.06 22.18
C MET A 588 19.51 -20.53 22.32
N ILE A 589 19.45 -19.98 23.54
CA ILE A 589 19.49 -18.53 23.80
C ILE A 589 20.77 -18.13 24.60
N GLY A 590 21.71 -19.05 24.79
CA GLY A 590 22.86 -18.86 25.70
C GLY A 590 24.28 -18.91 25.12
N MET A 591 24.48 -19.09 23.80
CA MET A 591 25.85 -19.09 23.24
C MET A 591 26.28 -17.69 22.81
N GLY A 592 26.88 -16.96 23.75
CA GLY A 592 27.47 -15.65 23.47
C GLY A 592 28.10 -14.96 24.68
N SER A 593 28.82 -15.70 25.53
CA SER A 593 29.70 -15.05 26.52
C SER A 593 30.98 -15.86 26.74
N GLY A 594 32.07 -15.30 26.22
CA GLY A 594 33.34 -15.29 26.94
C GLY A 594 34.25 -16.49 26.72
N ASP A 595 35.19 -16.30 25.80
CA ASP A 595 36.60 -16.69 25.92
C ASP A 595 37.03 -17.13 27.34
N GLN A 596 37.34 -18.41 27.48
CA GLN A 596 38.42 -18.86 28.35
C GLN A 596 39.40 -19.64 27.48
N ALA A 597 40.17 -18.89 26.68
CA ALA A 597 41.44 -19.38 26.20
C ALA A 597 42.36 -19.49 27.43
N THR A 598 42.55 -20.72 27.87
CA THR A 598 43.61 -21.15 28.78
C THR A 598 44.95 -20.72 28.21
N GLU A 599 45.52 -19.64 28.73
CA GLU A 599 46.94 -19.33 28.54
C GLU A 599 47.71 -20.03 29.67
N GLU A 600 48.53 -20.98 29.25
CA GLU A 600 49.28 -21.92 30.06
C GLU A 600 50.34 -21.23 30.94
N ASP A 601 50.59 -21.90 32.06
CA ASP A 601 51.74 -21.79 32.95
C ASP A 601 53.07 -21.43 32.27
N HIS A 602 53.84 -20.56 32.93
CA HIS A 602 55.17 -20.89 33.50
C HIS A 602 56.03 -19.64 33.67
N LEU A 603 55.96 -18.96 34.82
CA LEU A 603 57.06 -18.13 35.32
C LEU A 603 57.10 -18.17 36.86
N GLN A 604 57.73 -19.23 37.39
CA GLN A 604 58.27 -19.26 38.76
C GLN A 604 59.68 -19.87 38.71
N SER A 605 60.71 -19.00 38.66
CA SER A 605 61.93 -18.99 39.49
C SER A 605 62.94 -18.00 38.88
#